data_AF-K7A8G6-F1
#
_entry.id   AF-K7A8G6-F1
#
_cell.length_a   1.000
_cell.length_b   1.000
_cell.length_c   1.000
_cell.angle_alpha   90.00
_cell.angle_beta   90.00
_cell.angle_gamma   90.00
#
_symmetry.space_group_name_H-M   'P 1'
#
loop_
_entity.id
_entity.type
_entity.pdbx_description
1 polymer ?
#
loop_
_entity_poly.entity_id
_entity_poly.type
_entity_poly.pdbx_seq_one_letter_code
_entity_poly.pdbx_strand_id
1 'polypeptide(L)' 'MIDDIDILTLSEEIERDSQSGALRKKLLKKGETLYGVAPDFPDYIERETLDGVSLGHWENGAFVAEICLIE' A
#
# COMPACT_ATOMS: atom_id res chain seq x y z
N MET A 1 22.19 -9.41 9.15
CA MET A 1 21.94 -8.41 10.21
C MET A 1 20.50 -7.98 9.99
N ILE A 2 19.63 -8.25 10.95
CA ILE A 2 18.30 -7.65 10.94
C ILE A 2 18.58 -6.20 11.34
N ASP A 3 18.50 -5.28 10.37
CA ASP A 3 18.42 -3.85 10.71
C ASP A 3 17.25 -3.75 11.68
N ASP A 4 17.53 -3.38 12.93
CA ASP A 4 16.50 -3.09 13.91
C ASP A 4 15.70 -1.94 13.31
N ILE A 5 14.50 -2.25 12.82
CA ILE A 5 13.58 -1.24 12.32
C ILE A 5 13.23 -0.39 13.53
N ASP A 6 13.68 0.87 13.50
CA ASP A 6 13.26 1.86 14.46
C ASP A 6 11.77 2.16 14.22
N ILE A 7 10.93 1.48 15.01
CA ILE A 7 9.48 1.55 14.95
C ILE A 7 9.00 2.99 15.22
N LEU A 8 9.69 3.74 16.09
CA LEU A 8 9.32 5.11 16.42
C LEU A 8 9.58 6.03 15.22
N THR A 9 10.78 5.95 14.64
CA THR A 9 11.12 6.71 13.42
C THR A 9 10.17 6.38 12.28
N LEU A 10 9.82 5.09 12.11
CA LEU A 10 8.85 4.66 11.08
C LEU A 10 7.45 5.23 11.34
N SER A 11 6.98 5.21 12.60
CA SER A 11 5.68 5.78 12.98
C SER A 11 5.59 7.28 12.72
N GLU A 12 6.66 8.03 13.01
CA GLU A 12 6.73 9.47 12.74
C GLU A 12 6.77 9.79 11.25
N GLU A 13 7.39 8.93 10.42
CA GLU A 13 7.35 9.06 8.96
C GLU A 13 5.95 8.75 8.42
N ILE A 14 5.27 7.73 8.95
CA ILE A 14 3.88 7.39 8.60
C ILE A 14 2.91 8.51 8.98
N GLU A 15 3.04 9.10 10.16
CA GLU A 15 2.13 10.17 10.62
C GLU A 15 2.33 11.46 9.79
N ARG A 16 3.57 11.81 9.44
CA ARG A 16 3.87 12.89 8.48
C ARG A 16 3.37 12.57 7.08
N ASP A 17 3.41 11.29 6.68
CA ASP A 17 2.90 10.86 5.39
C ASP A 17 1.38 10.92 5.30
N SER A 18 0.67 10.58 6.36
CA SER A 18 -0.80 10.70 6.41
C SER A 18 -1.29 12.11 6.04
N GLN A 19 -0.44 13.12 6.20
CA GLN A 19 -0.74 14.51 5.83
C GLN A 19 -0.22 14.90 4.43
N SER A 20 0.79 14.22 3.88
CA SER A 20 1.53 14.67 2.68
C SER A 20 1.57 13.68 1.51
N GLY A 21 1.42 12.38 1.77
CA GLY A 21 1.55 11.30 0.78
C GLY A 21 2.95 11.16 0.15
N ALA A 22 3.98 11.74 0.78
CA ALA A 22 5.36 11.69 0.32
C ALA A 22 6.03 10.30 0.46
N LEU A 23 5.81 9.59 1.57
CA LEU A 23 6.27 8.22 1.79
C LEU A 23 5.54 7.25 0.86
N ARG A 24 4.20 7.35 0.74
CA ARG A 24 3.42 6.59 -0.26
C ARG A 24 4.05 6.69 -1.66
N LYS A 25 4.28 7.93 -2.14
CA LYS A 25 4.93 8.18 -3.46
C LYS A 25 6.36 7.62 -3.54
N LYS A 26 7.14 7.71 -2.45
CA LYS A 26 8.52 7.21 -2.40
C LYS A 26 8.58 5.69 -2.45
N LEU A 27 7.66 4.99 -1.76
CA LEU A 27 7.56 3.53 -1.77
C LEU A 27 7.13 3.01 -3.14
N LEU A 28 6.11 3.63 -3.76
CA LEU A 28 5.68 3.27 -5.11
C LEU A 28 6.80 3.48 -6.14
N LYS A 29 7.54 4.60 -6.05
CA LYS A 29 8.72 4.85 -6.91
C LYS A 29 9.86 3.83 -6.73
N LYS A 30 9.96 3.20 -5.56
CA LYS A 30 10.92 2.11 -5.31
C LYS A 30 10.44 0.76 -5.86
N GLY A 31 9.19 0.68 -6.33
CA GLY A 31 8.56 -0.56 -6.79
C GLY A 31 7.88 -1.35 -5.68
N GLU A 32 7.70 -0.77 -4.49
CA GLU A 32 6.97 -1.41 -3.41
C GLU A 32 5.47 -1.47 -3.73
N THR A 33 4.81 -2.51 -3.21
CA THR A 33 3.35 -2.66 -3.31
C THR A 33 2.71 -2.24 -2.00
N LEU A 34 1.72 -1.35 -2.07
CA LEU A 34 0.98 -0.87 -0.91
C LEU A 34 -0.38 -1.53 -0.86
N TYR A 35 -0.80 -1.94 0.34
CA TYR A 35 -2.13 -2.50 0.58
C TYR A 35 -2.91 -1.61 1.53
N GLY A 36 -4.19 -1.44 1.26
CA GLY A 36 -5.08 -0.58 2.02
C GLY A 36 -6.50 -1.10 2.07
N VAL A 37 -7.31 -0.43 2.87
CA VAL A 37 -8.76 -0.60 2.85
C VAL A 37 -9.35 0.24 1.73
N ALA A 38 -10.27 -0.32 0.95
CA ALA A 38 -11.05 0.42 -0.02
C ALA A 38 -12.35 0.91 0.65
N PRO A 39 -12.44 2.17 1.13
CA PRO A 39 -13.61 2.62 1.88
C PRO A 39 -14.92 2.57 1.07
N ASP A 40 -14.82 2.74 -0.26
CA ASP A 40 -15.95 2.66 -1.18
C ASP A 40 -16.34 1.21 -1.54
N PHE A 41 -15.45 0.25 -1.27
CA PHE A 41 -15.60 -1.16 -1.61
C PHE A 41 -15.19 -2.03 -0.42
N PRO A 42 -16.01 -2.09 0.65
CA PRO A 42 -15.61 -2.65 1.94
C PRO A 42 -15.26 -4.14 1.93
N ASP A 43 -15.73 -4.88 0.93
CA ASP A 43 -15.38 -6.28 0.75
C ASP A 43 -13.97 -6.46 0.16
N TYR A 44 -13.44 -5.43 -0.50
CA TYR A 44 -12.21 -5.48 -1.27
C TYR A 44 -11.02 -4.87 -0.54
N ILE A 45 -9.84 -5.44 -0.81
CA ILE A 45 -8.55 -4.89 -0.43
C ILE A 45 -8.03 -4.05 -1.60
N GLU A 46 -7.61 -2.84 -1.31
CA GLU A 46 -6.91 -2.00 -2.28
C GLU A 46 -5.44 -2.40 -2.34
N ARG A 47 -4.93 -2.59 -3.55
CA ARG A 47 -3.51 -2.77 -3.85
C ARG A 47 -3.07 -1.69 -4.83
N GLU A 48 -2.12 -0.88 -4.41
CA GLU A 48 -1.50 0.14 -5.24
C GLU A 48 -0.08 -0.26 -5.62
N THR A 49 0.20 -0.14 -6.92
CA THR A 49 1.54 -0.32 -7.50
C THR A 49 1.90 0.92 -8.32
N LEU A 50 3.12 0.95 -8.86
CA LEU A 50 3.51 1.99 -9.80
C LEU A 50 2.62 2.03 -11.06
N ASP A 51 1.99 0.91 -11.40
CA ASP A 51 1.15 0.75 -12.60
C ASP A 51 -0.31 1.15 -12.38
N GLY A 52 -0.71 1.42 -11.13
CA GLY A 52 -2.07 1.85 -10.79
C GLY A 52 -2.64 1.13 -9.58
N VAL A 53 -3.95 1.26 -9.42
CA VAL A 53 -4.71 0.71 -8.28
C VAL A 53 -5.48 -0.52 -8.72
N SER A 54 -5.54 -1.54 -7.86
CA SER A 54 -6.33 -2.74 -8.09
C SER A 54 -7.09 -3.13 -6.82
N LEU A 55 -8.31 -3.63 -6.98
CA LEU A 55 -9.14 -4.14 -5.89
C LEU A 55 -9.23 -5.66 -6.00
N GLY A 56 -9.14 -6.35 -4.87
CA GLY A 56 -9.10 -7.80 -4.86
C GLY A 56 -9.15 -8.40 -3.46
N HIS A 57 -8.85 -9.70 -3.37
CA HIS A 57 -8.84 -10.45 -2.12
C HIS A 57 -7.58 -11.30 -1.99
N TRP A 58 -7.31 -11.79 -0.78
CA TRP A 58 -6.30 -12.82 -0.55
C TRP A 58 -6.91 -14.20 -0.77
N GLU A 59 -6.42 -14.93 -1.76
CA GLU A 59 -6.78 -16.33 -1.99
C GLU A 59 -5.52 -17.18 -2.02
N ASN A 60 -5.51 -18.28 -1.28
CA ASN A 60 -4.40 -19.23 -1.24
C ASN A 60 -3.01 -18.59 -0.98
N GLY A 61 -2.98 -17.51 -0.19
CA GLY A 61 -1.74 -16.79 0.16
C GLY A 61 -1.24 -15.83 -0.93
N ALA A 62 -2.00 -15.62 -2.00
CA ALA A 62 -1.70 -14.65 -3.05
C ALA A 62 -2.81 -13.59 -3.15
N PHE A 63 -2.44 -12.38 -3.53
CA PHE A 63 -3.42 -11.34 -3.84
C PHE A 63 -3.97 -11.59 -5.23
N VAL A 64 -5.29 -11.76 -5.33
CA VAL A 64 -6.03 -11.92 -6.58
C VAL A 64 -6.75 -10.61 -6.88
N ALA A 65 -6.29 -9.92 -7.92
CA ALA A 65 -6.93 -8.70 -8.41
C ALA A 65 -8.18 -9.04 -9.22
N GLU A 66 -9.31 -8.45 -8.86
CA GLU A 66 -10.59 -8.58 -9.59
C GLU A 66 -10.90 -7.34 -10.43
N ILE A 67 -10.55 -6.16 -9.92
CA ILE A 67 -10.79 -4.88 -10.58
C ILE A 67 -9.45 -4.17 -10.70
N CYS A 68 -9.07 -3.76 -11.91
CA CYS A 68 -7.93 -2.89 -12.14
C CYS A 68 -8.43 -1.50 -12.51
N LEU A 69 -8.11 -0.52 -11.66
CA LEU A 69 -8.35 0.89 -11.89
C LEU A 69 -7.07 1.44 -12.53
N ILE A 70 -7.07 1.46 -13.87
CA ILE A 70 -5.98 2.04 -14.65
C ILE A 70 -6.25 3.55 -14.67
N GLU A 71 -5.32 4.34 -14.13
CA GLU A 71 -5.34 5.81 -14.26
C GLU A 71 -4.72 6.26 -15.60
#